data_AF-A0A1W9TBP9-F1
#
_entry.id   AF-A0A1W9TBP9-F1
#
_cell.length_a   1.000
_cell.length_b   1.000
_cell.length_c   1.000
_cell.angle_alpha   90.00
_cell.angle_beta   90.00
_cell.angle_gamma   90.00
#
_symmetry.space_group_name_H-M   'P 1'
#
loop_
_entity.id
_entity.type
_entity.pdbx_description
1 polymer ?
#
loop_
_entity_poly.entity_id
_entity_poly.type
_entity_poly.pdbx_seq_one_letter_code
_entity_poly.pdbx_strand_id
1 'polypeptide(L)'
;MENGGKLKDSDAIRIIELLIDKYHFQDQQMDQEHPLIVNGVNYIEKSITEDMNEIGNEKIVRILGVIRFVARRRTKIGREYMTIIHQYVGPRIASGVRVLLR
;
A
#
# COMPACT_ATOMS: atom_id res chain seq x y z
N MET A 1 -13.35 -1.69 -21.97
CA MET A 1 -13.08 -0.33 -21.46
C MET A 1 -11.63 -0.32 -20.99
N GLU A 2 -10.77 0.34 -21.75
CA GLU A 2 -9.31 0.37 -21.56
C GLU A 2 -8.93 1.30 -20.41
N ASN A 3 -8.70 0.76 -19.21
CA ASN A 3 -8.13 1.52 -18.11
C ASN A 3 -6.61 1.61 -18.27
N GLY A 4 -6.14 2.47 -19.18
CA GLY A 4 -4.74 2.90 -19.32
C GLY A 4 -4.22 3.78 -18.17
N GLY A 5 -4.93 3.85 -17.05
CA GLY A 5 -4.54 4.61 -15.86
C GLY A 5 -3.43 3.88 -15.10
N LYS A 6 -2.18 4.12 -15.49
CA LYS A 6 -1.03 3.69 -14.68
C LYS A 6 -1.04 4.46 -13.36
N LEU A 7 -1.11 3.72 -12.26
CA LEU A 7 -0.88 4.24 -10.91
C LEU A 7 0.47 4.96 -10.85
N LYS A 8 0.45 6.26 -10.52
CA LYS A 8 1.66 7.03 -10.27
C LYS A 8 2.12 6.81 -8.83
N ASP A 9 3.39 7.11 -8.55
CA ASP A 9 3.94 7.05 -7.19
C ASP A 9 3.13 7.96 -6.23
N SER A 10 2.60 9.09 -6.71
CA SER A 10 1.69 9.96 -5.95
C SER A 10 0.40 9.26 -5.54
N ASP A 11 -0.17 8.46 -6.44
CA ASP A 11 -1.43 7.75 -6.20
C ASP A 11 -1.19 6.61 -5.21
N ALA A 12 -0.05 5.92 -5.31
CA ALA A 12 0.35 4.91 -4.33
C ALA A 12 0.59 5.51 -2.94
N ILE A 13 1.20 6.69 -2.85
CA ILE A 13 1.36 7.41 -1.58
C ILE A 13 -0.01 7.79 -1.02
N ARG A 14 -0.92 8.30 -1.86
CA ARG A 14 -2.28 8.67 -1.45
C ARG A 14 -3.07 7.47 -0.91
N ILE A 15 -2.96 6.31 -1.56
CA ILE A 15 -3.56 5.05 -1.08
C ILE A 15 -3.07 4.72 0.34
N ILE A 16 -1.76 4.81 0.58
CA ILE A 16 -1.19 4.52 1.91
C ILE A 16 -1.66 5.54 2.95
N GLU A 17 -1.78 6.82 2.60
CA GLU A 17 -2.31 7.86 3.48
C GLU A 17 -3.76 7.57 3.90
N LEU A 18 -4.62 7.24 2.94
CA LEU A 18 -6.01 6.89 3.24
C LEU A 18 -6.14 5.65 4.13
N LEU A 19 -5.27 4.64 3.93
CA LEU A 19 -5.22 3.47 4.82
C LEU A 19 -4.76 3.86 6.23
N ILE A 20 -3.76 4.75 6.37
CA ILE A 20 -3.36 5.26 7.68
C ILE A 20 -4.53 5.95 8.36
N ASP A 21 -5.21 6.85 7.64
CA ASP A 21 -6.33 7.60 8.20
C ASP A 21 -7.46 6.66 8.64
N LYS A 22 -7.76 5.64 7.83
CA LYS A 22 -8.74 4.60 8.15
C LYS A 22 -8.37 3.79 9.38
N TYR A 23 -7.14 3.29 9.51
CA TYR A 23 -6.76 2.48 10.67
C TYR A 23 -6.49 3.31 11.93
N HIS A 24 -6.10 4.58 11.79
CA HIS A 24 -5.80 5.47 12.92
C HIS A 24 -7.04 6.19 13.45
N PHE A 25 -7.88 6.75 12.57
CA PHE A 25 -9.04 7.55 12.93
C PHE A 25 -10.37 6.80 12.79
N GLN A 26 -10.35 5.58 12.21
CA GLN A 26 -11.57 4.85 11.83
C GLN A 26 -12.49 5.64 10.89
N ASP A 27 -11.92 6.59 10.15
CA ASP A 27 -12.62 7.40 9.16
C ASP A 27 -12.62 6.69 7.80
N GLN A 28 -13.75 6.70 7.12
CA GLN A 28 -13.97 6.03 5.83
C GLN A 28 -14.28 6.99 4.69
N GLN A 29 -14.14 8.30 4.88
CA GLN A 29 -14.50 9.26 3.85
C GLN A 29 -13.55 9.18 2.63
N MET A 30 -14.03 8.52 1.58
CA MET A 30 -13.35 8.35 0.28
C MET A 30 -14.21 8.83 -0.89
N ASP A 31 -15.34 9.48 -0.62
CA ASP A 31 -16.37 9.79 -1.62
C ASP A 31 -15.91 10.75 -2.72
N GLN A 32 -14.80 11.45 -2.51
CA GLN A 32 -14.20 12.39 -3.47
C GLN A 32 -12.94 11.83 -4.16
N GLU A 33 -12.52 10.60 -3.85
CA GLU A 33 -11.29 10.01 -4.39
C GLU A 33 -11.50 9.41 -5.78
N HIS A 34 -10.44 9.43 -6.59
CA HIS A 34 -10.48 8.83 -7.92
C HIS A 34 -10.71 7.30 -7.82
N PRO A 35 -11.53 6.67 -8.70
CA PRO A 35 -11.85 5.24 -8.62
C PRO A 35 -10.63 4.32 -8.56
N LEU A 36 -9.53 4.69 -9.23
CA LEU A 36 -8.26 3.96 -9.19
C LEU A 36 -7.67 3.90 -7.77
N ILE A 37 -7.73 5.02 -7.02
CA ILE A 37 -7.25 5.12 -5.64
C ILE A 37 -8.16 4.29 -4.73
N VAL A 38 -9.48 4.44 -4.88
CA VAL A 38 -10.47 3.68 -4.12
C VAL A 38 -10.25 2.16 -4.28
N ASN A 39 -10.09 1.70 -5.52
CA ASN A 39 -9.82 0.29 -5.80
C ASN A 39 -8.48 -0.18 -5.18
N GLY A 40 -7.45 0.67 -5.21
CA GLY A 40 -6.16 0.38 -4.58
C GLY A 40 -6.26 0.25 -3.06
N VAL A 41 -7.01 1.14 -2.40
CA VAL A 41 -7.29 1.06 -0.95
C VAL A 41 -8.00 -0.25 -0.63
N ASN A 42 -9.11 -0.54 -1.31
CA ASN A 42 -9.90 -1.76 -1.06
C ASN A 42 -9.08 -3.05 -1.27
N TYR A 43 -8.22 -3.07 -2.29
CA TYR A 43 -7.36 -4.22 -2.58
C TYR A 43 -6.35 -4.48 -1.45
N ILE A 44 -5.70 -3.43 -0.95
CA ILE A 44 -4.72 -3.55 0.14
C ILE A 44 -5.43 -3.84 1.45
N GLU A 45 -6.58 -3.21 1.74
CA GLU A 45 -7.38 -3.46 2.93
C GLU A 45 -7.79 -4.93 3.03
N LYS A 46 -8.26 -5.51 1.92
CA LYS A 46 -8.58 -6.93 1.86
C LYS A 46 -7.35 -7.78 2.22
N SER A 47 -6.19 -7.46 1.65
CA SER A 47 -4.93 -8.17 1.95
C SER A 47 -4.50 -8.04 3.41
N ILE A 48 -4.65 -6.86 4.02
CA ILE A 48 -4.36 -6.64 5.45
C ILE A 48 -5.34 -7.47 6.30
N THR A 49 -6.62 -7.48 5.94
CA THR A 49 -7.65 -8.19 6.69
C THR A 49 -7.47 -9.70 6.60
N GLU A 50 -7.02 -10.22 5.47
CA GLU A 50 -6.77 -11.65 5.26
C GLU A 50 -5.43 -12.11 5.87
N ASP A 51 -4.34 -11.37 5.63
CA ASP A 51 -2.98 -11.78 6.02
C ASP A 51 -2.58 -11.29 7.43
N MET A 52 -3.28 -10.31 8.01
CA MET A 52 -2.87 -9.59 9.23
C MET A 52 -4.02 -9.38 10.23
N ASN A 53 -5.06 -10.24 10.20
CA ASN A 53 -6.23 -10.16 11.09
C ASN A 53 -5.91 -10.14 12.60
N GLU A 54 -4.82 -10.76 13.03
CA GLU A 54 -4.40 -10.80 14.44
C GLU A 54 -3.59 -9.56 14.86
N ILE A 55 -3.26 -8.67 13.91
CA ILE A 55 -2.42 -7.49 14.16
C ILE A 55 -3.32 -6.30 14.48
N GLY A 56 -3.16 -5.73 15.68
CA GLY A 56 -3.89 -4.53 16.08
C GLY A 56 -3.59 -3.30 15.21
N ASN A 57 -4.59 -2.42 15.07
CA ASN A 57 -4.56 -1.23 14.22
C ASN A 57 -3.30 -0.36 14.43
N GLU A 58 -2.84 -0.17 15.68
CA GLU A 58 -1.64 0.61 15.98
C GLU A 58 -0.39 0.08 15.24
N LYS A 59 -0.22 -1.25 15.18
CA LYS A 59 0.91 -1.87 14.47
C LYS A 59 0.75 -1.70 12.96
N ILE A 60 -0.47 -1.85 12.44
CA ILE A 60 -0.77 -1.62 11.01
C ILE A 60 -0.41 -0.18 10.62
N VAL A 61 -0.86 0.81 11.41
CA VAL A 61 -0.56 2.24 11.19
C VAL A 61 0.95 2.51 11.19
N ARG A 62 1.70 1.92 12.14
CA ARG A 62 3.17 2.04 12.17
C ARG A 62 3.83 1.49 10.91
N ILE A 63 3.40 0.30 10.45
CA ILE A 63 3.93 -0.33 9.24
C ILE A 63 3.65 0.55 8.02
N LEU A 64 2.41 0.99 7.84
CA LEU A 64 2.02 1.89 6.75
C LEU A 64 2.80 3.22 6.80
N GLY A 65 3.02 3.77 8.00
CA GLY A 65 3.81 4.98 8.21
C GLY A 65 5.26 4.82 7.76
N VAL A 66 5.89 3.68 8.03
CA VAL A 66 7.25 3.36 7.56
C VAL A 66 7.27 3.25 6.03
N ILE A 67 6.30 2.54 5.43
CA ILE A 67 6.22 2.39 3.96
C ILE A 67 6.05 3.76 3.31
N ARG A 68 5.16 4.61 3.84
CA ARG A 68 4.96 5.99 3.36
C ARG A 68 6.23 6.82 3.46
N PHE A 69 6.94 6.74 4.59
CA PHE A 69 8.19 7.47 4.79
C PHE A 69 9.26 7.07 3.76
N VAL A 70 9.44 5.77 3.54
CA VAL A 70 10.40 5.25 2.55
C VAL A 70 10.01 5.66 1.14
N ALA A 71 8.73 5.54 0.78
CA ALA A 71 8.21 5.95 -0.53
C ALA A 71 8.43 7.45 -0.77
N ARG A 72 8.05 8.33 0.18
CA ARG A 72 8.22 9.78 0.07
C ARG A 72 9.68 10.23 0.02
N ARG A 73 10.58 9.55 0.74
CA ARG A 73 12.00 9.95 0.81
C ARG A 73 12.78 9.58 -0.46
N ARG A 74 12.33 8.58 -1.21
CA ARG A 74 13.07 8.00 -2.36
C ARG A 74 12.41 8.25 -3.72
N THR A 75 11.40 9.11 -3.78
CA THR A 75 10.75 9.52 -5.04
C THR A 75 11.53 10.57 -5.86
N LYS A 76 12.84 10.80 -5.61
CA LYS A 76 13.62 11.75 -6.43
C LYS A 76 13.77 11.32 -7.89
N ILE A 77 13.73 10.01 -8.18
CA ILE A 77 13.85 9.44 -9.54
C ILE A 77 12.69 8.46 -9.86
N GLY A 78 11.82 8.21 -8.87
CA GLY A 78 10.65 7.33 -8.99
C GLY A 78 10.99 5.85 -8.76
N ARG A 79 10.08 5.11 -8.12
CA ARG A 79 10.13 3.65 -7.88
C ARG A 79 11.37 3.03 -7.21
N GLU A 80 12.42 3.76 -6.84
CA GLU A 80 13.59 3.20 -6.11
C GLU A 80 13.22 2.54 -4.79
N TYR A 81 12.12 2.99 -4.17
CA TYR A 81 11.58 2.40 -2.96
C TYR A 81 11.10 0.95 -3.17
N MET A 82 10.74 0.56 -4.40
CA MET A 82 10.37 -0.82 -4.72
C MET A 82 11.52 -1.79 -4.54
N THR A 83 12.76 -1.39 -4.87
CA THR A 83 13.95 -2.24 -4.68
C THR A 83 14.12 -2.62 -3.22
N ILE A 84 13.89 -1.67 -2.32
CA ILE A 84 14.02 -1.87 -0.87
C ILE A 84 12.88 -2.75 -0.37
N ILE A 85 11.65 -2.45 -0.77
CA ILE A 85 10.49 -3.26 -0.39
C ILE A 85 10.74 -4.71 -0.82
N HIS A 86 11.18 -4.94 -2.06
CA HIS A 86 11.56 -6.27 -2.55
C HIS A 86 12.72 -6.91 -1.78
N GLN A 87 13.73 -6.15 -1.34
CA GLN A 87 14.81 -6.67 -0.49
C GLN A 87 14.29 -7.18 0.86
N TYR A 88 13.27 -6.53 1.44
CA TYR A 88 12.72 -6.93 2.74
C TYR A 88 11.63 -8.01 2.64
N VAL A 89 10.82 -8.03 1.58
CA VAL A 89 9.66 -8.94 1.47
C VAL A 89 9.87 -10.10 0.48
N GLY A 90 10.90 -10.02 -0.38
CA GLY A 90 11.08 -10.86 -1.56
C GLY A 90 10.13 -10.46 -2.71
N PRO A 91 10.38 -10.89 -3.95
CA PRO A 91 9.42 -10.71 -5.03
C PRO A 91 8.16 -11.53 -4.76
N ARG A 92 7.00 -10.87 -4.67
CA ARG A 92 5.68 -11.51 -4.61
C ARG A 92 5.13 -11.73 -6.01
N ILE A 93 4.59 -12.92 -6.28
CA ILE A 93 3.88 -13.24 -7.53
C ILE A 93 2.36 -13.15 -7.35
N ALA A 94 1.84 -13.37 -6.13
CA ALA A 94 0.43 -13.21 -5.75
C ALA A 94 0.25 -13.07 -4.22
N SER A 95 -0.96 -12.72 -3.75
CA SER A 95 -1.31 -12.84 -2.33
C SER A 95 -1.08 -14.27 -1.83
N GLY A 96 -0.39 -14.41 -0.69
CA GLY A 96 0.00 -15.72 -0.13
C GLY A 96 1.16 -16.46 -0.83
N VAL A 97 1.66 -15.98 -1.99
CA VAL A 97 2.71 -16.69 -2.75
C VAL A 97 3.99 -15.86 -2.83
N ARG A 98 5.05 -16.35 -2.18
CA ARG A 98 6.41 -15.79 -2.26
C ARG A 98 7.30 -16.65 -3.14
N VAL A 99 8.16 -16.02 -3.95
CA VAL A 99 9.26 -16.74 -4.61
C VAL A 99 10.33 -17.01 -3.58
N LEU A 100 10.66 -18.29 -3.38
CA LEU A 100 11.87 -18.68 -2.68
C LEU A 100 13.03 -18.54 -3.68
N LEU A 101 13.77 -17.43 -3.60
CA LEU A 101 15.04 -17.29 -4.31
C LEU A 101 16.06 -18.17 -3.58
N ARG A 102 16.61 -19.13 -4.31
CA ARG A 102 17.61 -20.10 -3.83
C ARG A 102 19.01 -19.51 -3.91
#